data_AF-A0A3M1P1M2-F1
#
_entry.id   AF-A0A3M1P1M2-F1
#
_cell.length_a   1.000
_cell.length_b   1.000
_cell.length_c   1.000
_cell.angle_alpha   90.00
_cell.angle_beta   90.00
_cell.angle_gamma   90.00
#
_symmetry.space_group_name_H-M   'P 1'
#
loop_
_entity.id
_entity.type
_entity.pdbx_description
1 polymer ?
#
loop_
_entity_poly.entity_id
_entity_poly.type
_entity_poly.pdbx_seq_one_letter_code
_entity_poly.pdbx_strand_id
1 'polypeptide(L)'
;MSKPCQTETGSYIGCTLPPDPNLTAEGWQRRYIADARMAREALANYTELGYEVRLEPVNIQHMSDECGSCKELMHRFTVVYTRKK
;
A
#
# COMPACT_ATOMS: atom_id res chain seq x y z
N MET A 1 12.66 -24.77 0.69
CA MET A 1 13.51 -23.73 0.05
C MET A 1 12.58 -22.61 -0.37
N SER A 2 12.30 -21.69 0.55
CA SER A 2 11.36 -20.58 0.34
C SER A 2 12.07 -19.44 -0.39
N LYS A 3 11.51 -19.00 -1.51
CA LYS A 3 12.06 -17.87 -2.28
C LYS A 3 11.91 -16.58 -1.46
N PRO A 4 12.96 -15.76 -1.30
CA PRO A 4 12.88 -14.49 -0.60
C PRO A 4 12.09 -13.45 -1.41
N CYS A 5 11.62 -12.41 -0.71
CA CYS A 5 11.00 -11.20 -1.26
C CYS A 5 11.69 -10.83 -2.58
N GLN A 6 10.97 -10.90 -3.71
CA GLN A 6 11.61 -10.77 -5.01
C GLN A 6 12.26 -9.39 -5.12
N THR A 7 13.56 -9.42 -5.36
CA THR A 7 14.46 -8.28 -5.43
C THR A 7 14.30 -7.61 -6.80
N GLU A 8 13.13 -7.04 -7.06
CA GLU A 8 12.97 -6.17 -8.22
C GLU A 8 13.60 -4.81 -7.90
N THR A 9 14.56 -4.45 -8.74
CA THR A 9 15.40 -3.27 -8.68
C THR A 9 14.53 -2.00 -8.64
N GLY A 10 14.25 -1.49 -7.44
CA GLY A 10 13.45 -0.27 -7.28
C GLY A 10 12.91 0.00 -5.87
N SER A 11 12.85 -1.00 -5.00
CA SER A 11 12.45 -0.79 -3.60
C SER A 11 13.66 -0.53 -2.71
N TYR A 12 13.81 0.69 -2.19
CA TYR A 12 14.81 1.04 -1.16
C TYR A 12 14.59 0.30 0.17
N ILE A 13 13.53 -0.51 0.28
CA ILE A 13 13.07 -1.15 1.52
C ILE A 13 13.21 -2.69 1.46
N GLY A 14 13.83 -3.25 0.41
CA GLY A 14 14.12 -4.68 0.31
C GLY A 14 12.90 -5.60 0.11
N CYS A 15 11.68 -5.04 0.10
CA CYS A 15 10.44 -5.73 -0.21
C CYS A 15 9.53 -4.85 -1.07
N THR A 16 8.92 -5.45 -2.08
CA THR A 16 7.88 -4.82 -2.92
C THR A 16 6.52 -5.34 -2.47
N LEU A 17 5.64 -4.43 -2.05
CA LEU A 17 4.27 -4.76 -1.69
C LEU A 17 3.36 -4.43 -2.88
N PRO A 18 2.81 -5.45 -3.58
CA PRO A 18 1.98 -5.22 -4.76
C PRO A 18 0.67 -4.51 -4.41
N PRO A 19 0.03 -3.83 -5.38
CA PRO A 19 -1.37 -3.41 -5.23
C PRO A 19 -2.30 -4.62 -5.07
N ASP A 20 -3.47 -4.38 -4.49
CA ASP A 20 -4.54 -5.38 -4.46
C ASP A 20 -5.08 -5.59 -5.89
N PRO A 21 -5.06 -6.84 -6.40
CA PRO A 21 -5.53 -7.12 -7.76
C PRO A 21 -7.03 -6.88 -7.95
N ASN A 22 -7.86 -7.08 -6.93
CA ASN A 22 -9.31 -6.86 -7.01
C ASN A 22 -9.61 -5.35 -7.12
N LEU A 23 -8.94 -4.53 -6.32
CA LEU A 23 -9.10 -3.08 -6.39
C LEU A 23 -8.60 -2.54 -7.73
N THR A 24 -7.48 -3.08 -8.23
CA THR A 24 -6.96 -2.71 -9.55
C THR A 24 -7.97 -3.06 -10.65
N ALA A 25 -8.63 -4.23 -10.57
CA ALA A 25 -9.66 -4.65 -11.51
C ALA A 25 -10.93 -3.77 -11.45
N GLU A 26 -11.27 -3.22 -10.28
CA GLU A 26 -12.34 -2.24 -10.07
C GLU A 26 -12.00 -0.81 -10.54
N GLY A 27 -10.81 -0.61 -11.10
CA GLY A 27 -10.34 0.69 -11.61
C GLY A 27 -9.68 1.59 -10.57
N TRP A 28 -9.37 1.07 -9.37
CA TRP A 28 -8.62 1.82 -8.37
C TRP A 28 -7.13 1.89 -8.73
N GLN A 29 -6.53 3.07 -8.59
CA GLN A 29 -5.11 3.28 -8.79
C GLN A 29 -4.40 3.40 -7.45
N ARG A 30 -3.42 2.52 -7.18
CA ARG A 30 -2.53 2.63 -6.02
C ARG A 30 -1.68 3.89 -6.12
N ARG A 31 -1.61 4.67 -5.04
CA ARG A 31 -0.75 5.86 -4.94
C ARG A 31 0.51 5.59 -4.13
N TYR A 32 0.35 5.33 -2.84
CA TYR A 32 1.46 5.12 -1.91
C TYR A 32 0.97 4.46 -0.62
N ILE A 33 1.92 4.01 0.19
CA ILE A 33 1.69 3.62 1.59
C ILE A 33 1.89 4.85 2.46
N ALA A 34 0.99 5.09 3.40
CA ALA A 34 0.98 6.25 4.27
C ALA A 34 0.72 5.85 5.73
N ASP A 35 1.34 6.59 6.65
CA ASP A 35 0.93 6.57 8.06
C ASP A 35 -0.48 7.21 8.21
N ALA A 36 -1.02 7.13 9.43
CA ALA A 36 -2.36 7.64 9.71
C ALA A 36 -2.55 9.14 9.43
N ARG A 37 -1.52 9.98 9.60
CA ARG A 37 -1.61 11.42 9.32
C ARG A 37 -1.64 11.65 7.81
N MET A 38 -0.70 11.06 7.09
CA MET A 38 -0.62 11.16 5.63
C MET A 38 -1.86 10.60 4.93
N ALA A 39 -2.44 9.52 5.46
CA ALA A 39 -3.66 8.94 4.91
C ALA A 39 -4.88 9.89 5.05
N ARG A 40 -4.99 10.62 6.17
CA ARG A 40 -6.03 11.64 6.34
C ARG A 40 -5.84 12.82 5.40
N GLU A 41 -4.59 13.28 5.23
CA GLU A 41 -4.26 14.35 4.27
C GLU A 41 -4.57 13.91 2.83
N ALA A 42 -4.26 12.66 2.47
CA ALA A 42 -4.58 12.11 1.16
C ALA A 42 -6.09 12.09 0.91
N LEU A 43 -6.87 11.66 1.90
CA LEU A 43 -8.33 11.65 1.81
C LEU A 43 -8.88 13.06 1.56
N ALA A 44 -8.43 14.06 2.32
CA ALA A 44 -8.86 15.45 2.13
C ALA A 44 -8.46 15.98 0.74
N ASN A 45 -7.18 15.92 0.40
CA ASN A 45 -6.63 16.53 -0.80
C ASN A 45 -7.18 15.90 -2.09
N TYR A 46 -7.19 14.56 -2.19
CA TYR A 46 -7.67 13.91 -3.40
C TYR A 46 -9.19 14.05 -3.57
N THR A 47 -9.96 14.10 -2.47
CA THR A 47 -11.40 14.34 -2.54
C THR A 47 -11.69 15.75 -3.06
N GLU A 48 -10.95 16.76 -2.60
CA GLU A 48 -11.05 18.15 -3.10
C GLU A 48 -10.73 18.24 -4.60
N LEU A 49 -9.75 17.44 -5.06
CA LEU A 49 -9.40 17.32 -6.47
C LEU A 49 -10.40 16.48 -7.31
N GLY A 50 -11.51 16.04 -6.72
CA GLY A 50 -12.59 15.34 -7.43
C GLY A 50 -12.37 13.84 -7.60
N TYR A 51 -11.42 13.24 -6.89
CA TYR A 51 -11.25 11.78 -6.87
C TYR A 51 -12.14 11.12 -5.82
N GLU A 52 -12.43 9.84 -6.04
CA GLU A 52 -12.77 8.93 -4.96
C GLU A 52 -11.47 8.43 -4.32
N VAL A 53 -11.48 8.26 -2.99
CA VAL A 53 -10.33 7.79 -2.22
C VAL A 53 -10.72 6.58 -1.41
N ARG A 54 -9.89 5.54 -1.44
CA ARG A 54 -10.05 4.32 -0.65
C ARG A 54 -8.78 4.03 0.12
N LEU A 55 -8.91 3.78 1.42
CA LEU A 55 -7.80 3.49 2.32
C LEU A 55 -7.90 2.03 2.76
N GLU A 56 -6.85 1.26 2.52
CA GLU A 56 -6.82 -0.17 2.84
C GLU A 56 -5.60 -0.52 3.69
N PRO A 57 -5.71 -1.38 4.71
CA PRO A 57 -4.56 -1.87 5.45
C PRO A 57 -3.51 -2.46 4.50
N VAL A 58 -2.23 -2.33 4.86
CA VAL A 58 -1.18 -3.00 4.09
C VAL A 58 -1.35 -4.51 4.18
N ASN A 59 -1.48 -5.18 3.03
CA ASN A 59 -1.44 -6.63 2.97
C ASN A 59 -0.01 -7.14 3.19
N ILE A 60 0.26 -7.64 4.39
CA ILE A 60 1.55 -8.19 4.81
C ILE A 60 1.74 -9.68 4.47
N GLN A 61 0.75 -10.34 3.86
CA GLN A 61 0.84 -11.78 3.54
C GLN A 61 1.97 -12.11 2.56
N HIS A 62 2.41 -11.13 1.77
CA HIS A 62 3.52 -11.27 0.82
C HIS A 62 4.89 -10.89 1.42
N MET A 63 4.95 -10.53 2.71
CA MET A 63 6.22 -10.24 3.39
C MET A 63 6.88 -11.53 3.90
N SER A 64 8.20 -11.62 3.73
CA SER A 64 9.00 -12.72 4.30
C SER A 64 8.81 -12.82 5.82
N ASP A 65 8.85 -14.04 6.35
CA ASP A 65 8.82 -14.29 7.80
C ASP A 65 10.06 -13.75 8.53
N GLU A 66 11.17 -13.56 7.79
CA GLU A 66 12.39 -12.92 8.30
C GLU A 66 12.19 -11.43 8.61
N CYS A 67 11.08 -10.83 8.15
CA CYS A 67 10.73 -9.43 8.39
C CYS A 67 9.82 -9.24 9.62
N GLY A 68 9.97 -10.06 10.67
CA GLY A 68 9.05 -10.10 11.82
C GLY A 68 8.75 -8.74 12.46
N SER A 69 9.78 -7.91 12.73
CA SER A 69 9.58 -6.56 13.27
C SER A 69 8.94 -5.58 12.28
N CYS A 70 9.13 -5.81 10.97
CA CYS A 70 8.50 -5.01 9.93
C CYS A 70 7.00 -5.31 9.86
N LYS A 71 6.55 -6.55 10.03
CA LYS A 71 5.12 -6.92 9.97
C LYS A 71 4.29 -6.12 10.98
N GLU A 72 4.75 -6.05 12.23
CA GLU A 72 4.10 -5.26 13.29
C GLU A 72 4.07 -3.75 12.99
N LEU A 73 5.15 -3.23 12.42
CA LEU A 73 5.19 -1.82 12.00
C LEU A 73 4.19 -1.54 10.87
N MET A 74 4.10 -2.44 9.89
CA MET A 74 3.22 -2.28 8.72
C MET A 74 1.73 -2.23 9.07
N HIS A 75 1.30 -2.78 10.21
CA HIS A 75 -0.08 -2.64 10.69
C HIS A 75 -0.50 -1.19 10.97
N ARG A 76 0.47 -0.27 11.14
CA ARG A 76 0.20 1.17 11.35
C ARG A 76 0.06 1.95 10.04
N PHE A 77 0.28 1.30 8.90
CA PHE A 77 0.29 1.93 7.60
C PHE A 77 -0.89 1.48 6.75
N THR A 78 -1.27 2.36 5.84
CA THR A 78 -2.43 2.22 4.95
C THR A 78 -1.99 2.46 3.53
N VAL A 79 -2.50 1.67 2.60
CA VAL A 79 -2.38 1.94 1.17
C VAL A 79 -3.45 2.94 0.76
N VAL A 80 -3.04 4.02 0.10
CA VAL A 80 -3.93 5.00 -0.50
C VAL A 80 -4.22 4.58 -1.94
N TYR A 81 -5.50 4.41 -2.25
CA TYR A 81 -6.02 4.21 -3.60
C TYR A 81 -6.87 5.39 -4.02
N THR A 82 -6.83 5.75 -5.31
CA THR A 82 -7.70 6.78 -5.88
C THR A 82 -8.33 6.30 -7.17
N ARG A 83 -9.54 6.76 -7.46
CA ARG A 83 -10.22 6.58 -8.75
C ARG A 83 -10.83 7.91 -9.18
N LYS A 84 -10.88 8.18 -10.49
CA LYS A 84 -11.64 9.34 -10.98
C LYS A 84 -13.13 9.06 -10.77
N LYS A 85 -13.88 10.07 -10.32
CA LYS A 85 -15.34 10.04 -10.33
C LYS A 85 -15.87 9.93 -11.76
#